data_AF-A0A1G5IXD5-F1
#
_entry.id   AF-A0A1G5IXD5-F1
#
_cell.length_a   1.000
_cell.length_b   1.000
_cell.length_c   1.000
_cell.angle_alpha   90.00
_cell.angle_beta   90.00
_cell.angle_gamma   90.00
#
_symmetry.space_group_name_H-M   'P 1'
#
loop_
_entity.id
_entity.type
_entity.pdbx_description
1 polymer ?
#
loop_
_entity_poly.entity_id
_entity_poly.type
_entity_poly.pdbx_seq_one_letter_code
_entity_poly.pdbx_strand_id
1 'polypeptide(L)'
;MSNASKLLIAYERLMAAEEEKHRLLPERLVTMVADKSWIKAVSQHSEARQSFVEAAIDFCRTEKHKGLRIPRKAPRKQALGQANQEISLS
;
A
#
# COMPACT_ATOMS: atom_id res chain seq x y z
N MET A 1 7.56 7.60 7.94
CA MET A 1 7.14 7.70 6.52
C MET A 1 5.80 6.99 6.34
N SER A 2 4.90 7.55 5.51
CA SER A 2 3.61 6.93 5.20
C SER A 2 3.78 5.68 4.32
N ASN A 3 2.80 4.76 4.34
CA ASN A 3 2.83 3.59 3.46
C ASN A 3 2.79 3.97 1.97
N ALA A 4 2.13 5.07 1.63
CA ALA A 4 2.16 5.61 0.27
C ALA A 4 3.57 6.07 -0.14
N SER A 5 4.26 6.79 0.75
CA SER A 5 5.65 7.21 0.50
C SER A 5 6.61 6.02 0.39
N LYS A 6 6.43 4.97 1.22
CA LYS A 6 7.23 3.75 1.14
C LYS A 6 7.00 3.00 -0.18
N LEU A 7 5.75 2.91 -0.64
CA LEU A 7 5.40 2.30 -1.92
C LEU A 7 6.02 3.05 -3.09
N LEU A 8 5.96 4.39 -3.08
CA LEU A 8 6.57 5.22 -4.14
C LEU A 8 8.09 5.03 -4.20
N ILE A 9 8.77 5.07 -3.05
CA ILE A 9 10.23 4.85 -2.99
C ILE A 9 10.60 3.44 -3.48
N ALA A 10 9.81 2.43 -3.12
CA ALA A 10 10.05 1.06 -3.58
C ALA A 10 9.83 0.92 -5.10
N TYR A 11 8.83 1.63 -5.66
CA TYR A 11 8.59 1.70 -7.10
C TYR A 11 9.74 2.38 -7.84
N GLU A 12 10.20 3.54 -7.38
CA GLU A 12 11.35 4.25 -7.97
C GLU A 12 12.61 3.37 -8.01
N ARG A 13 12.86 2.63 -6.93
CA ARG A 13 13.99 1.67 -6.86
C ARG A 13 13.82 0.51 -7.83
N LEU A 14 12.62 -0.02 -7.98
CA LEU A 14 12.33 -1.07 -8.96
C LEU A 14 12.59 -0.56 -10.38
N MET A 15 12.11 0.64 -10.72
CA MET A 15 12.32 1.25 -12.03
C MET A 15 13.80 1.48 -12.33
N ALA A 16 14.57 2.00 -11.37
CA ALA A 16 16.00 2.19 -11.53
C ALA A 16 16.76 0.85 -11.73
N ALA A 17 16.37 -0.21 -11.00
CA ALA A 17 16.96 -1.52 -11.17
C ALA A 17 16.56 -2.17 -12.51
N GLU A 18 15.35 -1.91 -12.99
CA GLU A 18 14.88 -2.39 -14.29
C GLU A 18 15.57 -1.68 -15.45
N GLU A 19 15.81 -0.37 -15.33
CA GLU A 19 16.58 0.40 -16.30
C GLU A 19 18.04 -0.08 -16.36
N GLU A 20 18.69 -0.29 -15.21
CA GLU A 20 20.06 -0.80 -15.18
C GLU A 20 20.16 -2.23 -15.74
N LYS A 21 19.17 -3.09 -15.44
CA LYS A 21 19.06 -4.40 -16.07
C LYS A 21 18.92 -4.25 -17.59
N HIS A 22 18.02 -3.41 -18.10
CA HIS A 22 17.87 -3.21 -19.55
C HIS A 22 19.12 -2.64 -20.22
N ARG A 23 19.83 -1.71 -19.56
CA ARG A 23 21.10 -1.17 -20.04
C ARG A 23 22.19 -2.25 -20.17
N LEU A 24 22.22 -3.17 -19.21
CA LEU A 24 23.18 -4.26 -19.17
C LEU A 24 22.70 -5.50 -19.94
N LEU A 25 21.53 -5.46 -20.58
CA LEU A 25 20.96 -6.56 -21.34
C LEU A 25 21.97 -6.98 -22.42
N PRO A 26 22.66 -8.13 -22.26
CA PRO A 26 23.64 -8.53 -23.23
C PRO A 26 22.87 -9.06 -24.44
N GLU A 27 23.18 -8.62 -25.66
CA GLU A 27 22.92 -9.45 -26.86
C GLU A 27 23.56 -10.86 -26.72
N ARG A 28 24.46 -11.01 -25.74
CA ARG A 28 25.37 -12.13 -25.50
C ARG A 28 24.90 -13.18 -24.49
N LEU A 29 23.59 -13.33 -24.25
CA LEU A 29 23.07 -14.54 -23.57
C LEU A 29 23.42 -15.85 -24.32
N VAL A 30 24.02 -15.75 -25.50
CA VAL A 30 24.55 -16.86 -26.32
C VAL A 30 25.90 -17.40 -25.81
N THR A 31 26.69 -16.65 -25.04
CA THR A 31 28.01 -17.14 -24.58
C THR A 31 27.95 -17.54 -23.10
N MET A 32 28.25 -18.81 -22.81
CA MET A 32 28.26 -19.50 -21.50
C MET A 32 29.12 -18.86 -20.37
N VAL A 33 29.54 -17.60 -20.48
CA VAL A 33 30.32 -16.91 -19.45
C VAL A 33 29.37 -16.16 -18.53
N ALA A 34 29.44 -16.47 -17.23
CA ALA A 34 28.71 -15.77 -16.20
C ALA A 34 29.13 -14.29 -16.15
N ASP A 35 28.30 -13.43 -16.73
CA ASP A 35 28.46 -11.97 -16.64
C ASP A 35 28.09 -11.51 -15.23
N LYS A 36 29.11 -11.17 -14.43
CA LYS A 36 28.96 -10.72 -13.04
C LYS A 36 28.10 -9.45 -12.92
N SER A 37 28.20 -8.54 -13.88
CA SER A 37 27.44 -7.28 -13.87
C SER A 37 25.97 -7.55 -14.14
N TRP A 38 25.68 -8.39 -15.14
CA TRP A 38 24.32 -8.84 -15.42
C TRP A 38 23.70 -9.59 -14.24
N ILE A 39 24.42 -10.55 -13.65
CA ILE A 39 23.95 -11.30 -12.47
C ILE A 39 23.62 -10.36 -11.32
N LYS A 40 24.49 -9.38 -11.05
CA LYS A 40 24.25 -8.37 -10.01
C LYS A 40 23.01 -7.54 -10.31
N ALA A 41 22.83 -7.07 -11.54
CA ALA A 41 21.67 -6.30 -11.96
C ALA A 41 20.36 -7.10 -11.81
N VAL A 42 20.36 -8.37 -12.20
CA VAL A 42 19.21 -9.28 -12.02
C VAL A 42 18.91 -9.51 -10.54
N SER A 43 19.93 -9.68 -9.70
CA SER A 43 19.75 -9.81 -8.24
C SER A 43 19.12 -8.56 -7.64
N GLN A 44 19.67 -7.38 -7.97
CA GLN A 44 19.15 -6.09 -7.49
C GLN A 44 17.72 -5.84 -7.94
N HIS A 45 17.39 -6.16 -9.20
CA HIS A 45 16.03 -6.08 -9.70
C HIS A 45 15.07 -7.01 -8.92
N SER A 46 15.51 -8.23 -8.59
CA SER A 46 14.70 -9.19 -7.83
C SER A 46 14.43 -8.71 -6.41
N GLU A 47 15.44 -8.16 -5.72
CA GLU A 47 15.31 -7.56 -4.40
C GLU A 47 14.39 -6.32 -4.40
N ALA A 48 14.55 -5.45 -5.40
CA ALA A 48 13.71 -4.26 -5.56
C ALA A 48 12.25 -4.64 -5.83
N ARG A 49 12.01 -5.66 -6.66
CA ARG A 49 10.67 -6.19 -6.94
C ARG A 49 10.01 -6.76 -5.69
N GLN A 50 10.76 -7.54 -4.90
CA GLN A 50 10.25 -8.07 -3.63
C GLN A 50 9.86 -6.94 -2.67
N SER A 51 10.73 -5.94 -2.52
CA SER A 51 10.48 -4.77 -1.67
C SER A 51 9.25 -3.98 -2.11
N PHE A 52 9.03 -3.83 -3.43
CA PHE A 52 7.85 -3.19 -3.98
C PHE A 52 6.56 -3.97 -3.67
N VAL A 53 6.58 -5.30 -3.85
CA VAL A 53 5.41 -6.15 -3.56
C VAL A 53 5.04 -6.08 -2.08
N GLU A 54 6.03 -6.14 -1.18
CA GLU A 54 5.79 -6.00 0.26
C GLU A 54 5.18 -4.64 0.61
N ALA A 55 5.72 -3.55 0.07
CA ALA A 55 5.19 -2.21 0.28
C ALA A 55 3.76 -2.07 -0.29
N ALA A 56 3.45 -2.71 -1.41
CA ALA A 56 2.13 -2.70 -2.03
C ALA A 56 1.10 -3.47 -1.17
N ILE A 57 1.50 -4.61 -0.60
CA ILE A 57 0.67 -5.37 0.34
C ILE A 57 0.36 -4.53 1.57
N ASP A 58 1.36 -3.88 2.16
CA ASP A 58 1.18 -3.05 3.35
C ASP A 58 0.33 -1.80 3.08
N PHE A 59 0.50 -1.18 1.92
CA PHE A 59 -0.37 -0.10 1.47
C PHE A 59 -1.84 -0.57 1.35
N CYS A 60 -2.08 -1.69 0.66
CA CYS A 60 -3.41 -2.26 0.51
C CYS A 60 -4.06 -2.61 1.86
N ARG A 61 -3.29 -3.15 2.82
CA ARG A 61 -3.77 -3.42 4.18
C ARG A 61 -4.23 -2.14 4.85
N THR A 62 -3.44 -1.07 4.78
CA THR A 62 -3.84 0.21 5.38
C THR A 62 -5.07 0.84 4.74
N GLU A 63 -5.21 0.76 3.42
CA GLU A 63 -6.41 1.28 2.73
C GLU A 63 -7.67 0.48 3.10
N LYS A 64 -7.58 -0.86 3.20
CA LYS A 64 -8.70 -1.70 3.67
C LYS A 64 -9.16 -1.33 5.09
N HIS A 65 -8.23 -1.02 5.98
CA HIS A 65 -8.56 -0.56 7.35
C HIS A 65 -9.18 0.84 7.38
N LYS A 66 -8.88 1.71 6.41
CA LYS A 66 -9.55 3.02 6.29
C LYS A 66 -11.00 2.89 5.82
N GLY A 67 -11.28 1.97 4.88
CA GLY A 67 -12.65 1.69 4.41
C GLY A 67 -13.60 1.13 5.48
N LEU A 68 -13.05 0.47 6.52
CA LEU A 68 -13.82 -0.01 7.67
C LEU A 68 -14.14 1.07 8.71
N ARG A 69 -13.58 2.28 8.59
CA ARG A 69 -13.93 3.43 9.42
C ARG A 69 -15.18 4.13 8.88
N ILE A 70 -16.28 3.41 8.74
CA ILE A 70 -17.60 4.04 8.73
C ILE A 70 -17.87 4.43 10.18
N PRO A 71 -18.02 5.72 10.53
CA PRO A 71 -18.49 6.07 11.87
C PRO A 71 -19.88 5.44 12.01
N ARG A 72 -19.99 4.38 12.82
CA ARG A 72 -21.28 3.87 13.28
C ARG A 72 -21.98 5.05 13.94
N LYS A 73 -22.88 5.72 13.22
CA LYS A 73 -23.80 6.67 13.83
C LYS A 73 -24.52 5.88 14.92
N ALA A 74 -24.23 6.23 16.17
CA ALA A 74 -24.96 5.70 17.31
C ALA A 74 -26.45 5.95 17.06
N PRO A 75 -27.34 4.95 17.25
CA PRO A 75 -28.76 5.20 17.15
C PRO A 75 -29.16 6.01 18.39
N ARG A 76 -29.23 7.33 18.27
CA ARG A 76 -29.83 8.19 19.29
C ARG A 76 -31.35 8.07 19.15
N LYS A 77 -31.92 7.01 19.75
CA LYS A 77 -33.36 6.92 20.01
C LYS A 77 -33.62 7.27 21.47
N GLN A 78 -34.56 8.20 21.63
CA GLN A 78 -35.45 8.45 22.77
C GLN A 78 -34.88 9.20 24.00
N ALA A 79 -35.25 10.48 24.07
CA ALA A 79 -36.02 11.03 25.18
C ALA A 79 -36.62 12.38 24.75
N LEU A 80 -37.72 12.34 23.97
CA LEU A 80 -38.61 13.48 23.79
C LEU A 80 -39.99 12.99 24.23
N GLY A 81 -40.33 13.27 25.48
CA GLY A 81 -41.58 12.78 26.06
C GLY A 81 -41.56 12.92 27.57
N GLN A 82 -41.67 14.14 28.07
CA GLN A 82 -42.28 14.50 29.37
C GLN A 82 -42.20 16.02 29.54
N ALA A 83 -43.19 16.73 28.99
CA ALA A 83 -43.58 18.08 29.41
C ALA A 83 -44.93 18.39 28.78
N ASN A 84 -45.99 17.73 29.26
CA ASN A 84 -47.38 18.18 29.13
C ASN A 84 -48.30 17.19 29.84
N GLN A 85 -48.40 17.33 31.16
CA GLN A 85 -49.58 16.94 31.93
C GLN A 85 -49.44 17.57 33.31
N GLU A 86 -50.05 18.75 33.47
CA GLU A 86 -50.66 19.22 34.72
C GLU A 86 -51.38 20.54 34.43
N ILE A 87 -52.54 20.43 33.78
CA ILE A 87 -53.63 21.40 33.94
C ILE A 87 -54.89 20.59 34.27
N SER A 88 -55.40 20.85 35.47
CA SER A 88 -56.77 20.70 35.96
C SER A 88 -57.29 19.33 36.40
N LEU A 89 -57.63 19.28 37.71
CA LEU A 89 -58.83 18.77 38.41
C LEU A 89 -58.35 18.34 39.81
N SER A 90 -58.73 18.94 40.94
CA SER A 90 -60.00 19.54 41.38
C SER A 90 -59.80 20.61 42.46
#